data_AF-A0A522F8I9-F1
#
_entry.id   AF-A0A522F8I9-F1
#
_cell.length_a   1.000
_cell.length_b   1.000
_cell.length_c   1.000
_cell.angle_alpha   90.00
_cell.angle_beta   90.00
_cell.angle_gamma   90.00
#
_symmetry.space_group_name_H-M   'P 1'
#
loop_
_entity.id
_entity.type
_entity.pdbx_description
1 polymer ?
#
loop_
_entity_poly.entity_id
_entity_poly.type
_entity_poly.pdbx_seq_one_letter_code
_entity_poly.pdbx_strand_id
1 'polypeptide(L)'
;MIFREDVQGWSRIMQILIHYELNTPDILQHLIIAAYRFLLKRKQLYKVEEGILNFIRRLSKTAASQKALLNEFSRFRDELVQITKDPEEKKALLYFDLISWLESKMEKRLFAEIVKRKARSRVRMLDRRRR
;
A
#
# COMPACT_ATOMS: atom_id res chain seq x y z
N MET A 1 4.50 -21.57 -12.09
CA MET A 1 5.65 -20.90 -11.43
C MET A 1 5.33 -19.47 -10.96
N ILE A 2 4.30 -18.81 -11.54
CA ILE A 2 3.86 -17.42 -11.26
C ILE A 2 3.57 -17.16 -9.77
N PHE A 3 2.78 -18.00 -9.11
CA PHE A 3 2.33 -17.81 -7.71
C PHE A 3 3.43 -17.55 -6.65
N ARG A 4 4.65 -18.06 -6.85
CA ARG A 4 5.74 -17.86 -5.87
C ARG A 4 6.37 -16.48 -5.97
N GLU A 5 6.42 -15.91 -7.17
CA GLU A 5 7.04 -14.61 -7.36
C GLU A 5 6.16 -13.48 -6.83
N ASP A 6 4.85 -13.61 -6.99
CA ASP A 6 3.83 -12.67 -6.50
C ASP A 6 3.89 -12.56 -4.97
N VAL A 7 3.94 -13.71 -4.31
CA VAL A 7 4.06 -13.80 -2.84
C VAL A 7 5.39 -13.20 -2.37
N GLN A 8 6.50 -13.42 -3.09
CA GLN A 8 7.78 -12.81 -2.76
C GLN A 8 7.77 -11.28 -2.94
N GLY A 9 7.15 -10.77 -4.00
CA GLY A 9 6.95 -9.34 -4.23
C GLY A 9 6.17 -8.71 -3.07
N TRP A 10 5.04 -9.30 -2.72
CA TRP A 10 4.22 -8.87 -1.58
C TRP A 10 4.92 -8.98 -0.24
N SER A 11 5.70 -10.02 0.00
CA SER A 11 6.45 -10.19 1.26
C SER A 11 7.46 -9.05 1.47
N ARG A 12 8.13 -8.60 0.40
CA ARG A 12 9.05 -7.47 0.45
C ARG A 12 8.32 -6.15 0.70
N ILE A 13 7.16 -5.95 0.07
CA ILE A 13 6.30 -4.80 0.33
C ILE A 13 5.87 -4.80 1.81
N MET A 14 5.41 -5.93 2.34
CA MET A 14 5.04 -6.06 3.75
C MET A 14 6.22 -5.76 4.68
N GLN A 15 7.43 -6.23 4.34
CA GLN A 15 8.63 -5.94 5.10
C GLN A 15 8.89 -4.43 5.18
N ILE A 16 8.77 -3.71 4.06
CA ILE A 16 8.91 -2.25 4.02
C ILE A 16 7.85 -1.59 4.90
N LEU A 17 6.58 -2.01 4.80
CA LEU A 17 5.50 -1.46 5.62
C LEU A 17 5.75 -1.66 7.11
N ILE A 18 6.17 -2.85 7.54
CA ILE A 18 6.49 -3.15 8.94
C ILE A 18 7.64 -2.26 9.43
N HIS A 19 8.73 -2.14 8.68
CA HIS A 19 9.86 -1.30 9.08
C HIS A 19 9.53 0.20 9.08
N TYR A 20 8.59 0.63 8.24
CA TYR A 20 8.02 1.97 8.32
C TYR A 20 7.24 2.17 9.65
N GLU A 21 6.42 1.21 10.06
CA GLU A 21 5.70 1.25 11.34
C GLU A 21 6.62 1.26 12.55
N LEU A 22 7.73 0.51 12.48
CA LEU A 22 8.73 0.43 13.55
C LEU A 22 9.64 1.66 13.63
N ASN A 23 9.48 2.63 12.73
CA ASN A 23 10.30 3.84 12.66
C ASN A 23 11.82 3.54 12.59
N THR A 24 12.22 2.56 11.76
CA THR A 24 13.62 2.17 11.54
C THR A 24 14.11 2.69 10.17
N PRO A 25 14.51 3.98 10.04
CA PRO A 25 14.77 4.61 8.74
C PRO A 25 15.96 3.99 7.98
N ASP A 26 17.02 3.59 8.67
CA ASP A 26 18.21 3.02 8.03
C ASP A 26 17.89 1.68 7.35
N ILE A 27 17.22 0.79 8.09
CA ILE A 27 16.77 -0.52 7.56
C ILE A 27 15.77 -0.30 6.43
N LEU A 28 14.85 0.65 6.61
CA LEU A 28 13.83 0.97 5.61
C LEU A 28 14.48 1.34 4.27
N GLN A 29 15.49 2.22 4.25
CA GLN A 29 16.18 2.58 3.01
C GLN A 29 16.79 1.38 2.28
N HIS A 30 17.44 0.47 3.02
CA HIS A 30 18.01 -0.75 2.44
C HIS A 30 16.94 -1.66 1.83
N LEU A 31 15.81 -1.86 2.52
CA LEU A 31 14.71 -2.69 2.05
C LEU A 31 14.08 -2.15 0.77
N ILE A 32 13.95 -0.82 0.66
CA ILE A 32 13.43 -0.15 -0.53
C ILE A 32 14.29 -0.47 -1.75
N ILE A 33 15.62 -0.31 -1.63
CA ILE A 33 16.56 -0.57 -2.72
C ILE A 33 16.52 -2.06 -3.11
N ALA A 34 16.47 -2.95 -2.13
CA ALA A 34 16.41 -4.39 -2.37
C ALA A 34 15.11 -4.81 -3.06
N ALA A 35 13.96 -4.28 -2.63
CA ALA A 35 12.67 -4.56 -3.25
C ALA A 35 12.62 -4.04 -4.70
N TYR A 36 13.13 -2.83 -4.93
CA TYR A 36 13.21 -2.25 -6.27
C TYR A 36 14.06 -3.11 -7.22
N ARG A 37 15.27 -3.51 -6.79
CA ARG A 37 16.16 -4.39 -7.57
C ARG A 37 15.55 -5.75 -7.86
N PHE A 38 14.81 -6.32 -6.90
CA PHE A 38 14.13 -7.60 -7.08
C PHE A 38 13.01 -7.50 -8.12
N LEU A 39 12.17 -6.47 -8.00
CA LEU A 39 11.02 -6.29 -8.86
C LEU A 39 11.42 -5.91 -10.30
N LEU A 40 12.46 -5.10 -10.51
CA LEU A 40 13.01 -4.83 -11.85
C LEU A 40 13.47 -6.09 -12.61
N LYS A 41 13.85 -7.14 -11.89
CA LYS A 41 14.25 -8.41 -12.52
C LYS A 41 13.06 -9.26 -12.95
N ARG A 42 11.84 -8.95 -12.47
CA ARG A 42 10.62 -9.65 -12.88
C ARG A 42 10.12 -9.06 -14.20
N LYS A 43 9.90 -9.92 -15.21
CA LYS A 43 9.39 -9.53 -16.53
C LYS A 43 7.89 -9.16 -16.53
N GLN A 44 7.19 -9.38 -15.41
CA GLN A 44 5.80 -8.96 -15.22
C GLN A 44 5.65 -8.32 -13.83
N LEU A 45 5.43 -7.02 -13.84
CA LEU A 45 5.17 -6.18 -12.68
C LEU A 45 3.72 -5.73 -12.76
N TYR A 46 2.95 -5.95 -11.70
CA TYR A 46 1.60 -5.39 -11.61
C TYR A 46 1.70 -3.87 -11.44
N LYS A 47 0.74 -3.10 -11.97
CA LYS A 47 0.71 -1.64 -11.81
C LYS A 47 0.63 -1.23 -10.35
N VAL A 48 -0.02 -2.03 -9.50
CA VAL A 48 -0.02 -1.81 -8.03
C VAL A 48 1.39 -1.88 -7.46
N GLU A 49 2.17 -2.89 -7.83
CA GLU A 49 3.55 -3.07 -7.35
C GLU A 49 4.45 -1.92 -7.84
N GLU A 50 4.32 -1.53 -9.10
CA GLU A 50 5.02 -0.36 -9.67
C GLU A 50 4.63 0.94 -8.94
N GLY A 51 3.33 1.13 -8.67
CA GLY A 51 2.82 2.26 -7.90
C GLY A 51 3.44 2.32 -6.50
N ILE A 52 3.49 1.19 -5.79
CA ILE A 52 4.09 1.06 -4.46
C ILE A 52 5.57 1.43 -4.51
N LEU A 53 6.33 0.93 -5.48
CA LEU A 53 7.74 1.26 -5.65
C LEU A 53 7.97 2.75 -5.89
N ASN A 54 7.18 3.34 -6.80
CA ASN A 54 7.27 4.75 -7.12
C ASN A 54 6.94 5.62 -5.91
N PHE A 55 5.89 5.26 -5.16
CA PHE A 55 5.51 5.92 -3.92
C PHE A 55 6.63 5.87 -2.88
N ILE A 56 7.20 4.69 -2.64
CA ILE A 56 8.29 4.48 -1.70
C ILE A 56 9.53 5.31 -2.10
N ARG A 57 9.86 5.36 -3.40
CA ARG A 57 10.96 6.18 -3.93
C ARG A 57 10.72 7.68 -3.74
N ARG A 58 9.46 8.13 -3.79
CA ARG A 58 9.09 9.52 -3.48
C ARG A 58 9.22 9.77 -1.98
N LEU A 59 8.70 8.87 -1.13
CA LEU A 59 8.84 8.97 0.32
C LEU A 59 10.29 9.13 0.77
N SER A 60 11.23 8.36 0.21
CA SER A 60 12.64 8.45 0.57
C SER A 60 13.29 9.80 0.21
N LYS A 61 12.70 10.54 -0.75
CA LYS A 61 13.16 11.88 -1.16
C LYS A 61 12.42 13.01 -0.45
N THR A 62 11.20 12.75 0.04
CA THR A 62 10.27 13.76 0.59
C THR A 62 10.40 13.94 2.11
N ALA A 63 11.44 13.39 2.74
CA ALA A 63 11.67 13.38 4.20
C ALA A 63 11.90 14.77 4.86
N ALA A 64 11.49 15.87 4.23
CA ALA A 64 11.70 17.23 4.69
C ALA A 64 10.61 17.76 5.64
N SER A 65 9.36 17.26 5.60
CA SER A 65 8.31 17.67 6.56
C SER A 65 7.12 16.70 6.65
N GLN A 66 6.43 16.70 7.80
CA GLN A 66 5.18 15.94 8.03
C GLN A 66 4.08 16.26 6.99
N LYS A 67 3.97 17.52 6.57
CA LYS A 67 3.00 17.95 5.56
C LYS A 67 3.30 17.34 4.19
N ALA A 68 4.58 17.27 3.82
CA ALA A 68 4.99 16.68 2.56
C ALA A 68 4.74 15.15 2.53
N LEU A 69 4.93 14.47 3.66
CA LEU A 69 4.55 13.05 3.82
C LEU A 69 3.05 12.82 3.64
N LEU A 70 2.21 13.61 4.30
CA LEU A 70 0.75 13.52 4.17
C LEU A 70 0.27 13.75 2.73
N ASN A 71 0.91 14.68 2.01
CA ASN A 71 0.61 14.92 0.60
C ASN A 71 0.97 13.72 -0.27
N GLU A 72 2.14 13.10 -0.05
CA GLU A 72 2.53 11.89 -0.78
C GLU A 72 1.61 10.70 -0.48
N PHE A 73 1.16 10.54 0.76
CA PHE A 73 0.15 9.53 1.12
C PHE A 73 -1.16 9.76 0.38
N SER A 74 -1.68 11.00 0.36
CA SER A 74 -2.92 11.33 -0.35
C SER A 74 -2.78 11.08 -1.85
N ARG A 75 -1.68 11.54 -2.45
CA ARG A 75 -1.39 11.33 -3.87
C ARG A 75 -1.37 9.84 -4.21
N PHE A 76 -0.67 9.03 -3.41
CA PHE A 76 -0.57 7.61 -3.69
C PHE A 76 -1.89 6.86 -3.47
N ARG A 77 -2.70 7.27 -2.48
CA ARG A 77 -4.07 6.76 -2.33
C ARG A 77 -4.87 6.99 -3.62
N ASP A 78 -4.80 8.20 -4.18
CA ASP A 78 -5.55 8.54 -5.39
C ASP A 78 -5.05 7.77 -6.61
N GLU A 79 -3.73 7.58 -6.74
CA GLU A 79 -3.11 6.69 -7.75
C GLU A 79 -3.62 5.25 -7.61
N LEU A 80 -3.64 4.68 -6.40
CA LEU A 80 -4.17 3.33 -6.14
C LEU A 80 -5.65 3.21 -6.47
N VAL A 81 -6.46 4.22 -6.16
CA VAL A 81 -7.90 4.21 -6.52
C VAL A 81 -8.09 4.14 -8.03
N GLN A 82 -7.22 4.77 -8.82
CA GLN A 82 -7.27 4.64 -10.28
C GLN A 82 -6.81 3.26 -10.76
N ILE A 83 -5.68 2.77 -10.23
CA ILE A 83 -5.13 1.45 -10.60
C ILE A 83 -6.14 0.33 -10.34
N THR A 84 -6.86 0.42 -9.23
CA THR A 84 -7.82 -0.62 -8.77
C THR A 84 -9.16 -0.63 -9.50
N LYS A 85 -9.37 0.29 -10.45
CA LYS A 85 -10.48 0.18 -11.40
C LYS A 85 -10.30 -1.01 -12.35
N ASP A 86 -9.05 -1.41 -12.60
CA ASP A 86 -8.71 -2.61 -13.35
C ASP A 86 -8.96 -3.86 -12.48
N PRO A 87 -9.83 -4.81 -12.89
CA PRO A 87 -10.13 -6.01 -12.12
C PRO A 87 -8.92 -6.90 -11.83
N GLU A 88 -7.93 -6.96 -12.74
CA GLU A 88 -6.72 -7.77 -12.54
C GLU A 88 -5.80 -7.15 -11.48
N GLU A 89 -5.66 -5.82 -11.51
CA GLU A 89 -4.91 -5.09 -10.48
C GLU A 89 -5.62 -5.11 -9.12
N LYS A 90 -6.95 -5.09 -9.14
CA LYS A 90 -7.76 -5.22 -7.92
C LYS A 90 -7.52 -6.56 -7.23
N LYS A 91 -7.21 -7.63 -7.97
CA LYS A 91 -6.84 -8.93 -7.38
C LYS A 91 -5.52 -8.85 -6.61
N ALA A 92 -4.57 -8.05 -7.08
CA ALA A 92 -3.32 -7.84 -6.36
C ALA A 92 -3.55 -7.21 -4.97
N LEU A 93 -4.57 -6.38 -4.79
CA LEU A 93 -4.94 -5.84 -3.48
C LEU A 93 -5.61 -6.84 -2.51
N LEU A 94 -5.87 -8.10 -2.90
CA LEU A 94 -6.41 -9.08 -1.95
C LEU A 94 -5.46 -9.36 -0.79
N TYR A 95 -4.15 -9.21 -0.99
CA TYR A 95 -3.17 -9.52 0.04
C TYR A 95 -3.14 -8.51 1.19
N PHE A 96 -3.43 -7.23 0.91
CA PHE A 96 -3.41 -6.17 1.93
C PHE A 96 -4.24 -4.96 1.52
N ASP A 97 -5.08 -4.47 2.44
CA ASP A 97 -5.89 -3.25 2.23
C ASP A 97 -5.02 -1.99 2.39
N LEU A 98 -4.20 -1.73 1.39
CA LEU A 98 -3.25 -0.63 1.35
C LEU A 98 -3.95 0.74 1.41
N ILE A 99 -5.16 0.85 0.87
CA ILE A 99 -5.96 2.08 0.94
C ILE A 99 -6.34 2.38 2.39
N SER A 100 -6.84 1.39 3.14
CA SER A 100 -7.13 1.56 4.56
C SER A 100 -5.89 1.84 5.41
N TRP A 101 -4.74 1.28 5.04
CA TRP A 101 -3.47 1.59 5.68
C TRP A 101 -3.06 3.05 5.46
N LEU A 102 -3.12 3.55 4.22
CA LEU A 102 -2.84 4.96 3.89
C LEU A 102 -3.79 5.91 4.64
N GLU A 103 -5.09 5.62 4.65
CA GLU A 103 -6.07 6.39 5.42
C GLU A 103 -5.74 6.42 6.91
N SER A 104 -5.28 5.31 7.50
CA SER A 104 -4.89 5.28 8.91
C SER A 104 -3.72 6.23 9.21
N LYS A 105 -2.76 6.35 8.28
CA LYS A 105 -1.63 7.29 8.40
C LYS A 105 -2.07 8.73 8.25
N MET A 106 -2.98 8.99 7.32
CA MET A 106 -3.52 10.32 7.08
C MET A 106 -4.39 10.80 8.26
N GLU A 107 -5.24 9.93 8.81
CA GLU A 107 -6.13 10.23 9.94
C GLU A 107 -5.45 10.14 11.31
N LYS A 108 -4.20 9.68 11.36
CA LYS A 108 -3.46 9.38 12.61
C LYS A 108 -4.25 8.43 13.54
N ARG A 109 -4.82 7.38 12.96
CA ARG A 109 -5.61 6.35 13.66
C ARG A 109 -4.99 4.99 13.46
N LEU A 110 -5.39 4.02 14.29
CA LEU A 110 -4.95 2.65 14.12
C LEU A 110 -5.60 2.05 12.86
N PHE A 111 -4.81 1.31 12.07
CA PHE A 111 -5.30 0.62 10.88
C PHE A 111 -6.52 -0.26 11.17
N ALA A 112 -6.49 -1.01 12.28
CA ALA A 112 -7.59 -1.87 12.71
C ALA A 112 -8.89 -1.09 12.94
N GLU A 113 -8.83 0.17 13.39
CA GLU A 113 -10.01 1.02 13.57
C GLU A 113 -10.63 1.40 12.23
N ILE A 114 -9.80 1.78 11.24
CA ILE A 114 -10.24 2.11 9.89
C ILE A 114 -10.91 0.90 9.23
N VAL A 115 -10.29 -0.28 9.33
CA VAL A 115 -10.84 -1.54 8.79
C VAL A 115 -12.17 -1.88 9.46
N LYS A 116 -12.23 -1.81 10.80
CA LYS A 116 -13.47 -2.07 11.57
C LYS A 116 -14.58 -1.09 11.18
N ARG A 117 -14.25 0.19 10.99
CA ARG A 117 -15.19 1.22 10.55
C ARG A 117 -15.75 0.92 9.16
N LYS A 118 -14.88 0.60 8.19
CA LYS A 118 -15.29 0.25 6.82
C LYS A 118 -16.14 -1.01 6.77
N ALA A 119 -15.79 -2.05 7.53
CA ALA A 119 -16.56 -3.28 7.62
C ALA A 119 -17.99 -3.02 8.12
N ARG A 120 -18.15 -2.25 9.21
CA ARG A 120 -19.47 -1.87 9.74
C ARG A 120 -20.30 -1.08 8.71
N SER A 121 -19.69 -0.13 8.01
CA SER A 121 -20.38 0.66 6.98
C SER A 121 -20.87 -0.21 5.81
N ARG A 122 -20.09 -1.22 5.39
CA ARG A 122 -20.48 -2.17 4.35
C ARG A 122 -21.69 -3.01 4.79
N VAL A 123 -21.68 -3.54 6.01
CA VAL A 123 -22.83 -4.29 6.57
C VAL A 123 -24.09 -3.43 6.57
N ARG A 124 -24.02 -2.20 7.09
CA ARG A 124 -25.15 -1.26 7.10
C ARG A 124 -25.69 -0.95 5.69
N MET A 125 -24.83 -0.85 4.68
CA MET A 125 -25.26 -0.63 3.30
C MET A 125 -26.00 -1.83 2.71
N LEU A 126 -25.55 -3.05 3.04
CA LEU A 126 -26.21 -4.28 2.60
C LEU A 126 -27.58 -4.44 3.25
N ASP A 127 -27.70 -4.12 4.54
CA ASP A 127 -28.99 -4.15 5.26
C ASP A 127 -30.00 -3.15 4.69
N ARG A 128 -29.53 -1.97 4.25
CA ARG A 128 -30.39 -0.95 3.61
C ARG A 128 -30.85 -1.31 2.20
N ARG A 129 -30.08 -2.11 1.45
CA ARG A 129 -30.46 -2.57 0.10
C ARG A 129 -31.42 -3.76 0.10
N ARG A 130 -31.56 -4.43 1.24
CA ARG A 130 -32.46 -5.59 1.44
C ARG A 130 -33.83 -5.21 2.00
N ARG A 131 -34.04 -3.94 2.36
CA ARG A 131 -35.33 -3.35 2.74
C ARG A 131 -35.87 -2.55 1.57
#